data_AF-A0A371RHM4-F1
#
_entry.id   AF-A0A371RHM4-F1
#
_cell.length_a   1.000
_cell.length_b   1.000
_cell.length_c   1.000
_cell.angle_alpha   90.00
_cell.angle_beta   90.00
_cell.angle_gamma   90.00
#
_symmetry.space_group_name_H-M   'P 1'
#
loop_
_entity.id
_entity.type
_entity.pdbx_description
1 polymer ?
#
loop_
_entity_poly.entity_id
_entity_poly.type
_entity_poly.pdbx_seq_one_letter_code
_entity_poly.pdbx_strand_id
1 'polypeptide(L)'
;MLLGYALFGTFSPGEAPVDLFLKYALFPGVGEEIIYRGFLFGLLFRFAGWGFIPASLLCAISFGVAHMWQGSSPAETAGIVAITAVGAVWFSWLYIEWGNNLFVPITFHVLMNEWWQLFEISETALGGGVGNIFRFTTIGLSVVVTLMMAKRQGGSRLKGRWLLSR
;
A
#
# COMPACT_ATOMS: atom_id res chain seq x y z
N MET A 1 -4.46 7.35 -9.55
CA MET A 1 -4.57 8.44 -8.57
C MET A 1 -4.23 9.75 -9.23
N LEU A 2 -2.98 10.01 -9.63
CA LEU A 2 -2.56 11.27 -10.27
C LEU A 2 -3.59 11.87 -11.25
N LEU A 3 -3.92 11.18 -12.36
CA LEU A 3 -4.83 11.73 -13.37
C LEU A 3 -6.21 12.07 -12.79
N GLY A 4 -6.77 11.19 -11.96
CA GLY A 4 -8.06 11.44 -11.33
C GLY A 4 -8.01 12.57 -10.32
N TYR A 5 -6.94 12.66 -9.54
CA TYR A 5 -6.81 13.68 -8.50
C TYR A 5 -6.53 15.05 -9.11
N ALA A 6 -5.78 15.10 -10.22
CA ALA A 6 -5.58 16.32 -11.00
C ALA A 6 -6.85 16.82 -11.71
N LEU A 7 -7.78 15.92 -12.07
CA LEU A 7 -9.03 16.28 -12.75
C LEU A 7 -10.17 16.64 -11.79
N PHE A 8 -10.22 16.01 -10.61
CA PHE A 8 -11.35 16.10 -9.69
C PHE A 8 -11.02 16.64 -8.31
N GLY A 9 -9.74 16.73 -7.94
CA GLY A 9 -9.27 17.32 -6.70
C GLY A 9 -8.79 18.76 -6.91
N THR A 10 -8.68 19.50 -5.82
CA THR A 10 -8.09 20.84 -5.81
C THR A 10 -6.61 20.72 -5.46
N PHE A 11 -5.72 21.26 -6.30
CA PHE A 11 -4.30 21.35 -5.94
C PHE A 11 -4.14 22.39 -4.82
N SER A 12 -3.85 21.92 -3.61
CA SER A 12 -3.81 22.75 -2.39
C SER A 12 -2.77 22.20 -1.42
N PRO A 13 -1.47 22.25 -1.77
CA PRO A 13 -0.43 21.82 -0.85
C PRO A 13 -0.37 22.81 0.31
N GLY A 14 -0.73 22.37 1.52
CA GLY A 14 -0.74 23.21 2.73
C GLY A 14 0.65 23.66 3.21
N GLU A 15 1.71 23.12 2.61
CA GLU A 15 3.13 23.45 2.85
C GLU A 15 3.87 23.46 1.49
N ALA A 16 5.16 23.80 1.47
CA ALA A 16 5.95 23.75 0.23
C ALA A 16 5.99 22.32 -0.34
N PRO A 17 5.84 22.13 -1.67
CA PRO A 17 5.74 20.78 -2.25
C PRO A 17 6.90 19.84 -1.93
N VAL A 18 8.13 20.38 -1.80
CA VAL A 18 9.30 19.59 -1.45
C VAL A 18 9.22 19.08 -0.01
N ASP A 19 8.80 19.92 0.93
CA ASP A 19 8.68 19.54 2.34
C ASP A 19 7.57 18.50 2.51
N LEU A 20 6.45 18.69 1.81
CA LEU A 20 5.33 17.77 1.77
C LEU A 20 5.74 16.40 1.20
N PHE A 21 6.47 16.40 0.07
CA PHE A 21 7.01 15.18 -0.51
C PHE A 21 7.93 14.45 0.46
N LEU A 22 8.88 15.14 1.09
CA LEU A 22 9.81 14.50 2.02
C LEU A 22 9.08 13.93 3.24
N LYS A 23 8.24 14.74 3.89
CA LYS A 23 7.62 14.43 5.19
C LYS A 23 6.49 13.42 5.10
N TYR A 24 5.65 13.49 4.08
CA TYR A 24 4.42 12.71 4.01
C TYR A 24 4.43 11.63 2.91
N ALA A 25 5.32 11.73 1.92
CA ALA A 25 5.42 10.74 0.84
C ALA A 25 6.69 9.90 0.94
N LEU A 26 7.87 10.50 0.79
CA LEU A 26 9.15 9.82 0.67
C LEU A 26 9.54 9.10 1.97
N PHE A 27 9.66 9.82 3.09
CA PHE A 27 10.13 9.19 4.33
C PHE A 27 9.15 8.14 4.88
N PRO A 28 7.83 8.39 4.94
CA PRO A 28 6.87 7.36 5.34
C PRO A 28 6.84 6.20 4.36
N GLY A 29 6.74 6.48 3.05
CA GLY A 29 6.67 5.44 2.03
C GLY A 29 7.91 4.56 1.95
N VAL A 30 9.11 5.09 2.22
CA VAL A 30 10.33 4.28 2.31
C VAL A 30 10.42 3.55 3.64
N GLY A 31 10.22 4.27 4.75
CA GLY A 31 10.39 3.73 6.11
C GLY A 31 9.39 2.61 6.42
N GLU A 32 8.12 2.83 6.11
CA GLU A 32 7.07 1.85 6.36
C GLU A 32 7.29 0.59 5.52
N GLU A 33 7.66 0.71 4.25
CA GLU A 33 7.92 -0.46 3.40
C GLU A 33 9.14 -1.25 3.88
N ILE A 34 10.20 -0.58 4.33
CA ILE A 34 11.35 -1.26 4.93
C ILE A 34 10.93 -2.05 6.18
N ILE A 35 10.17 -1.42 7.09
CA ILE A 35 9.76 -2.05 8.35
C ILE A 35 8.77 -3.19 8.12
N TYR A 36 7.74 -2.96 7.31
CA TYR A 36 6.62 -3.90 7.21
C TYR A 36 6.83 -4.93 6.10
N ARG A 37 7.32 -4.52 4.92
CA ARG A 37 7.50 -5.44 3.77
C ARG A 37 8.89 -6.06 3.78
N GLY A 38 9.93 -5.25 3.98
CA GLY A 38 11.32 -5.70 4.03
C GLY A 38 11.62 -6.55 5.27
N PHE A 39 11.27 -6.04 6.45
CA PHE A 39 11.58 -6.68 7.72
C PHE A 39 10.47 -7.63 8.18
N LEU A 40 9.29 -7.15 8.60
CA LEU A 40 8.27 -8.01 9.22
C LEU A 40 7.78 -9.13 8.28
N PHE A 41 7.14 -8.77 7.17
CA PHE A 41 6.63 -9.75 6.20
C PHE A 41 7.78 -10.55 5.56
N GLY A 42 8.85 -9.87 5.15
CA GLY A 42 10.02 -10.48 4.53
C GLY A 42 10.66 -11.55 5.41
N LEU A 43 10.88 -11.29 6.71
CA LEU A 43 11.41 -12.27 7.66
C LEU A 43 10.48 -13.47 7.82
N LEU A 44 9.18 -13.23 8.01
CA LEU A 44 8.20 -14.31 8.19
C LEU A 44 8.11 -15.21 6.96
N PHE A 45 7.93 -14.61 5.78
CA PHE A 45 7.66 -15.35 4.55
C PHE A 45 8.92 -15.95 3.91
N ARG A 46 10.05 -15.24 3.92
CA ARG A 46 11.27 -15.68 3.20
C ARG A 46 12.21 -16.48 4.07
N PHE A 47 12.27 -16.18 5.37
CA PHE A 47 13.27 -16.77 6.26
C PHE A 47 12.64 -17.74 7.28
N ALA A 48 11.51 -17.38 7.89
CA ALA A 48 10.84 -18.22 8.89
C ALA A 48 9.93 -19.30 8.28
N GLY A 49 9.71 -19.28 6.96
CA GLY A 49 8.97 -20.34 6.26
C GLY A 49 7.45 -20.20 6.27
N TRP A 50 6.91 -19.09 6.77
CA TRP A 50 5.46 -18.87 6.85
C TRP A 50 4.85 -18.71 5.46
N GLY A 51 3.66 -19.28 5.22
CA GLY A 51 2.93 -19.00 3.99
C GLY A 51 2.51 -17.54 3.85
N PHE A 52 2.10 -17.18 2.64
CA PHE A 52 1.69 -15.82 2.31
C PHE A 52 0.59 -15.32 3.24
N ILE A 53 -0.46 -16.12 3.45
CA ILE A 53 -1.64 -15.73 4.25
C ILE A 53 -1.24 -15.37 5.68
N PRO A 54 -0.63 -16.27 6.50
CA PRO A 54 -0.30 -15.91 7.88
C PRO A 54 0.73 -14.78 7.97
N ALA A 55 1.72 -14.72 7.07
CA ALA A 55 2.71 -13.65 7.08
C ALA A 55 2.08 -12.29 6.71
N SER A 56 1.26 -12.25 5.66
CA SER A 56 0.60 -11.01 5.20
C SER A 56 -0.45 -10.54 6.19
N LEU A 57 -1.18 -11.46 6.85
CA LEU A 57 -2.19 -11.09 7.85
C LEU A 57 -1.56 -10.49 9.10
N LEU A 58 -0.49 -11.08 9.61
CA LEU A 58 0.23 -10.50 10.76
C LEU A 58 0.76 -9.10 10.40
N CYS A 59 1.40 -8.97 9.23
CA CYS A 59 1.85 -7.67 8.73
C CYS A 59 0.69 -6.67 8.57
N ALA A 60 -0.45 -7.11 8.02
CA ALA A 60 -1.60 -6.25 7.77
C ALA A 60 -2.27 -5.76 9.05
N ILE A 61 -2.41 -6.62 10.05
CA ILE A 61 -2.95 -6.25 11.36
C ILE A 61 -2.02 -5.23 12.03
N SER A 62 -0.71 -5.50 12.09
CA SER A 62 0.26 -4.58 12.69
C SER A 62 0.30 -3.23 11.96
N PHE A 63 0.21 -3.24 10.63
CA PHE A 63 0.19 -2.03 9.82
C PHE A 63 -1.09 -1.22 10.03
N GLY A 64 -2.25 -1.88 9.97
CA GLY A 64 -3.54 -1.22 10.17
C GLY A 64 -3.68 -0.62 11.57
N VAL A 65 -3.28 -1.34 12.61
CA VAL A 65 -3.29 -0.82 13.99
C VAL A 65 -2.39 0.40 14.13
N ALA A 66 -1.23 0.43 13.46
CA ALA A 66 -0.35 1.60 13.47
C ALA A 66 -0.99 2.86 12.84
N HIS A 67 -2.09 2.71 12.10
CA HIS A 67 -2.85 3.82 11.49
C HIS A 67 -4.10 4.23 12.28
N MET A 68 -4.38 3.61 13.43
CA MET A 68 -5.60 3.89 14.18
C MET A 68 -5.74 5.35 14.65
N TRP A 69 -4.61 6.05 14.81
CA TRP A 69 -4.54 7.46 15.24
C TRP A 69 -5.07 8.44 14.19
N GLN A 70 -5.28 8.01 12.94
CA GLN A 70 -5.76 8.86 11.85
C GLN A 70 -7.28 9.08 11.85
N GLY A 71 -8.04 8.35 12.66
CA GLY A 71 -9.50 8.47 12.70
C GLY A 71 -10.00 9.40 13.80
N SER A 72 -11.08 10.13 13.51
CA SER A 72 -11.73 11.05 14.46
C SER A 72 -12.92 10.44 15.21
N SER A 73 -13.38 9.26 14.80
CA SER A 73 -14.47 8.51 15.44
C SER A 73 -14.22 7.00 15.40
N PRO A 74 -14.84 6.17 16.27
CA PRO A 74 -14.64 4.73 16.25
C PRO A 74 -14.93 4.06 14.90
N ALA A 75 -15.97 4.51 14.20
CA ALA A 75 -16.33 4.00 12.88
C ALA A 75 -15.29 4.39 11.81
N GLU A 76 -14.81 5.63 11.85
CA GLU A 76 -13.77 6.11 10.94
C GLU A 76 -12.44 5.38 11.18
N THR A 77 -12.00 5.30 12.43
CA THR A 77 -10.80 4.56 12.84
C THR A 77 -10.86 3.11 12.38
N ALA A 78 -11.99 2.42 12.59
CA ALA A 78 -12.16 1.04 12.15
C ALA A 78 -12.01 0.91 10.63
N GLY A 79 -12.58 1.84 9.87
CA GLY A 79 -12.42 1.86 8.42
C GLY A 79 -10.96 2.13 7.99
N ILE A 80 -10.24 3.03 8.68
CA ILE A 80 -8.84 3.36 8.34
C ILE A 80 -7.94 2.16 8.60
N VAL A 81 -8.10 1.52 9.76
CA VAL A 81 -7.40 0.28 10.10
C VAL A 81 -7.69 -0.78 9.03
N ALA A 82 -8.94 -0.93 8.60
CA ALA A 82 -9.32 -1.92 7.59
C ALA A 82 -8.71 -1.62 6.22
N ILE A 83 -8.83 -0.39 5.70
CA ILE A 83 -8.35 -0.04 4.35
C ILE A 83 -6.82 -0.08 4.26
N THR A 84 -6.12 0.34 5.32
CA THR A 84 -4.65 0.28 5.39
C THR A 84 -4.17 -1.16 5.55
N ALA A 85 -4.85 -1.99 6.34
CA ALA A 85 -4.56 -3.42 6.44
C ALA A 85 -4.72 -4.14 5.09
N VAL A 86 -5.80 -3.86 4.35
CA VAL A 86 -5.99 -4.38 2.98
C VAL A 86 -4.86 -3.92 2.06
N GLY A 87 -4.46 -2.65 2.15
CA GLY A 87 -3.29 -2.10 1.44
C GLY A 87 -2.00 -2.86 1.76
N ALA A 88 -1.74 -3.19 3.03
CA ALA A 88 -0.57 -3.96 3.43
C ALA A 88 -0.54 -5.39 2.87
N VAL A 89 -1.70 -6.05 2.74
CA VAL A 89 -1.78 -7.35 2.04
C VAL A 89 -1.41 -7.18 0.57
N TRP A 90 -1.96 -6.15 -0.10
CA TRP A 90 -1.64 -5.85 -1.50
C TRP A 90 -0.17 -5.50 -1.73
N PHE A 91 0.46 -4.70 -0.86
CA PHE A 91 1.90 -4.40 -0.93
C PHE A 91 2.76 -5.64 -0.70
N SER A 92 2.37 -6.51 0.24
CA SER A 92 3.05 -7.80 0.47
C SER A 92 2.96 -8.70 -0.77
N TRP A 93 1.82 -8.70 -1.45
CA TRP A 93 1.61 -9.43 -2.69
C TRP A 93 2.50 -8.90 -3.83
N LEU A 94 2.49 -7.58 -4.05
CA LEU A 94 3.34 -6.92 -5.05
C LEU A 94 4.82 -7.22 -4.79
N TYR A 95 5.27 -7.12 -3.53
CA TYR A 95 6.64 -7.40 -3.15
C TYR A 95 7.08 -8.80 -3.62
N ILE A 96 6.26 -9.84 -3.43
CA ILE A 96 6.61 -11.20 -3.84
C ILE A 96 6.48 -11.41 -5.34
N GLU A 97 5.39 -10.98 -5.97
CA GLU A 97 5.18 -11.19 -7.41
C GLU A 97 6.25 -10.51 -8.26
N TRP A 98 6.81 -9.40 -7.77
CA TRP A 98 7.94 -8.70 -8.38
C TRP A 98 9.31 -9.22 -7.91
N GLY A 99 9.39 -10.43 -7.36
CA GLY A 99 10.64 -11.12 -7.08
C GLY A 99 11.34 -10.69 -5.79
N ASN A 100 10.58 -10.29 -4.76
CA ASN A 100 11.09 -9.67 -3.55
C ASN A 100 11.75 -8.30 -3.80
N ASN A 101 11.28 -7.58 -4.83
CA ASN A 101 11.76 -6.25 -5.14
C ASN A 101 11.03 -5.21 -4.27
N LEU A 102 11.72 -4.70 -3.25
CA LEU A 102 11.15 -3.72 -2.32
C LEU A 102 10.90 -2.34 -2.95
N PHE A 103 11.58 -2.02 -4.06
CA PHE A 103 11.35 -0.75 -4.74
C PHE A 103 9.96 -0.64 -5.34
N VAL A 104 9.33 -1.76 -5.74
CA VAL A 104 7.96 -1.74 -6.28
C VAL A 104 6.96 -1.21 -5.26
N PRO A 105 6.80 -1.80 -4.06
CA PRO A 105 5.87 -1.27 -3.07
C PRO A 105 6.31 0.11 -2.54
N ILE A 106 7.61 0.41 -2.39
CA ILE A 106 8.10 1.77 -2.06
C ILE A 106 7.61 2.81 -3.08
N THR A 107 7.81 2.57 -4.37
CA THR A 107 7.38 3.52 -5.41
C THR A 107 5.86 3.71 -5.39
N PHE A 108 5.08 2.63 -5.27
CA PHE A 108 3.63 2.78 -5.16
C PHE A 108 3.23 3.57 -3.93
N HIS A 109 3.80 3.27 -2.76
CA HIS A 109 3.45 3.94 -1.52
C HIS A 109 3.80 5.44 -1.57
N VAL A 110 5.04 5.78 -1.93
CA VAL A 110 5.49 7.17 -2.06
C VAL A 110 4.59 7.94 -3.03
N LEU A 111 4.31 7.39 -4.21
CA LEU A 111 3.48 8.08 -5.20
C LEU A 111 2.02 8.21 -4.75
N MET A 112 1.46 7.16 -4.14
CA MET A 112 0.08 7.21 -3.64
C MET A 112 -0.07 8.27 -2.54
N ASN A 113 0.88 8.34 -1.61
CA ASN A 113 0.91 9.37 -0.58
C ASN A 113 1.12 10.75 -1.20
N GLU A 114 2.03 10.91 -2.15
CA GLU A 114 2.27 12.21 -2.79
C GLU A 114 1.01 12.76 -3.43
N TRP A 115 0.32 11.95 -4.24
CA TRP A 115 -0.93 12.40 -4.86
C TRP A 115 -2.02 12.67 -3.83
N TRP A 116 -2.08 11.89 -2.76
CA TRP A 116 -2.99 12.13 -1.66
C TRP A 116 -2.76 13.46 -0.95
N GLN A 117 -1.50 13.90 -0.84
CA GLN A 117 -1.12 15.12 -0.13
C GLN A 117 -1.17 16.38 -1.01
N LEU A 118 -0.91 16.25 -2.32
CA LEU A 118 -0.96 17.38 -3.25
C LEU A 118 -2.39 17.81 -3.61
N PHE A 119 -3.35 16.89 -3.59
CA PHE A 119 -4.72 17.14 -4.03
C PHE A 119 -5.71 16.93 -2.91
N GLU A 120 -6.43 18.00 -2.58
CA GLU A 120 -7.58 17.94 -1.68
C GLU A 120 -8.75 17.27 -2.41
N ILE A 121 -8.97 15.98 -2.11
CA ILE A 121 -10.03 15.16 -2.71
C ILE A 121 -10.96 14.52 -1.66
N SER A 122 -10.63 14.67 -0.38
CA SER A 122 -11.41 14.15 0.74
C SER A 122 -11.01 14.82 2.06
N GLU A 123 -11.94 14.87 3.01
CA GLU A 123 -11.73 15.42 4.37
C GLU A 123 -11.09 14.42 5.36
N THR A 124 -11.06 13.12 5.03
CA THR A 124 -10.64 12.03 5.92
C THR A 124 -9.64 11.11 5.24
N ALA A 125 -8.78 10.44 6.03
CA ALA A 125 -7.81 9.46 5.53
C ALA A 125 -8.46 8.23 4.86
N LEU A 126 -9.70 7.90 5.27
CA LEU A 126 -10.55 6.92 4.57
C LEU A 126 -10.73 7.25 3.10
N GLY A 127 -10.89 8.54 2.81
CA GLY A 127 -11.25 9.06 1.51
C GLY A 127 -12.74 9.07 1.20
N GLY A 128 -13.12 9.98 0.32
CA GLY A 128 -14.44 10.09 -0.27
C GLY A 128 -14.60 9.15 -1.47
N GLY A 129 -15.83 9.04 -1.98
CA GLY A 129 -16.15 8.13 -3.09
C GLY A 129 -15.25 8.31 -4.31
N VAL A 130 -15.07 9.56 -4.77
CA VAL A 130 -14.22 9.89 -5.94
C VAL A 130 -12.75 9.56 -5.67
N GLY A 131 -12.21 9.96 -4.51
CA GLY A 131 -10.84 9.67 -4.11
C GLY A 131 -10.55 8.16 -4.09
N ASN A 132 -11.50 7.38 -3.57
CA ASN A 132 -11.40 5.93 -3.50
C ASN A 132 -11.57 5.24 -4.86
N ILE A 133 -12.40 5.75 -5.77
CA ILE A 133 -12.48 5.22 -7.15
C ILE A 133 -11.10 5.19 -7.79
N PHE A 134 -10.39 6.32 -7.81
CA PHE A 134 -9.07 6.38 -8.45
C PHE A 134 -7.97 5.66 -7.67
N ARG A 135 -8.11 5.54 -6.34
CA ARG A 135 -7.24 4.69 -5.51
C ARG A 135 -7.40 3.22 -5.93
N PHE A 136 -8.63 2.71 -5.96
CA PHE A 136 -8.93 1.34 -6.37
C PHE A 136 -8.64 1.07 -7.85
N THR A 137 -8.81 2.05 -8.76
CA THR A 137 -8.36 1.91 -10.15
C THR A 137 -6.85 1.70 -10.22
N THR A 138 -6.07 2.43 -9.42
CA THR A 138 -4.60 2.28 -9.40
C THR A 138 -4.19 0.89 -8.92
N ILE A 139 -4.83 0.41 -7.85
CA ILE A 139 -4.64 -0.95 -7.32
C ILE A 139 -5.06 -1.99 -8.36
N GLY A 140 -6.23 -1.85 -8.98
CA GLY A 140 -6.73 -2.78 -9.99
C GLY A 140 -5.81 -2.87 -11.21
N LEU A 141 -5.31 -1.73 -11.71
CA LEU A 141 -4.34 -1.70 -12.79
C LEU A 141 -3.02 -2.37 -12.41
N SER A 142 -2.52 -2.14 -11.19
CA SER A 142 -1.30 -2.82 -10.73
C SER A 142 -1.49 -4.34 -10.65
N VAL A 143 -2.68 -4.79 -10.21
CA VAL A 143 -3.03 -6.22 -10.17
C VAL A 143 -3.02 -6.82 -11.57
N VAL A 144 -3.72 -6.19 -12.53
CA VAL A 144 -3.77 -6.65 -13.92
C VAL A 144 -2.37 -6.73 -14.52
N VAL A 145 -1.58 -5.67 -14.41
CA VAL A 145 -0.21 -5.63 -14.94
C VAL A 145 0.67 -6.69 -14.30
N THR A 146 0.62 -6.83 -12.98
CA THR A 146 1.41 -7.82 -12.24
C THR A 146 1.04 -9.25 -12.65
N LEU A 147 -0.25 -9.56 -12.79
CA LEU A 147 -0.71 -10.88 -13.25
C LEU A 147 -0.31 -11.17 -14.71
N MET A 148 -0.38 -10.16 -15.59
CA MET A 148 0.11 -10.29 -16.97
C MET A 148 1.61 -10.58 -17.02
N MET A 149 2.40 -9.90 -16.18
CA MET A 149 3.85 -10.12 -16.09
C MET A 149 4.17 -11.48 -15.47
N ALA A 150 3.47 -11.88 -14.41
CA ALA A 150 3.61 -13.21 -13.81
C ALA A 150 3.34 -14.32 -14.85
N LYS A 151 2.27 -14.19 -15.65
CA LYS A 151 1.97 -15.14 -16.74
C LYS A 151 3.12 -15.22 -17.76
N ARG A 152 3.72 -14.09 -18.14
CA ARG A 152 4.90 -14.05 -19.04
C ARG A 152 6.15 -14.68 -18.43
N GLN A 153 6.25 -14.69 -17.10
CA GLN A 153 7.39 -15.24 -16.35
C GLN A 153 7.19 -16.71 -15.90
N GLY A 154 6.14 -17.40 -16.36
CA GLY A 154 5.88 -18.80 -16.03
C GLY A 154 4.92 -19.03 -14.86
N GLY A 155 4.29 -17.98 -14.33
CA GLY A 155 3.24 -18.05 -13.32
C GLY A 155 3.51 -17.18 -12.09
N SER A 156 2.54 -17.16 -11.17
CA SER A 156 2.65 -16.45 -9.88
C SER A 156 3.75 -17.05 -9.01
N ARG A 157 4.54 -16.17 -8.37
CA ARG A 157 5.60 -16.57 -7.42
C ARG A 157 5.06 -17.08 -6.08
N LEU A 158 3.76 -16.92 -5.85
CA LEU A 158 3.02 -17.41 -4.68
C LEU A 158 2.33 -18.75 -4.93
N LYS A 159 2.39 -19.31 -6.14
CA LYS A 159 1.76 -20.59 -6.46
C LYS A 159 2.26 -21.68 -5.50
N GLY A 160 1.34 -22.22 -4.71
CA GLY A 160 1.61 -23.27 -3.71
C GLY A 160 2.14 -22.78 -2.36
N ARG A 161 2.33 -21.47 -2.16
CA ARG A 161 3.01 -20.89 -0.98
C ARG A 161 2.07 -20.14 -0.03
N TRP A 162 0.80 -20.57 0.04
CA TRP A 162 -0.26 -19.83 0.74
C TRP A 162 -0.24 -20.00 2.26
N LEU A 163 -0.02 -21.22 2.76
CA LEU A 163 -0.01 -21.54 4.21
C LEU A 163 1.39 -21.82 4.75
N LEU A 164 2.25 -22.41 3.92
CA LEU A 164 3.69 -22.59 4.15
C LEU A 164 4.45 -22.07 2.93
N SER A 165 5.65 -21.54 3.12
CA SER A 165 6.42 -20.96 2.01
C SER A 165 7.32 -21.96 1.28
N ARG A 166 7.36 -23.21 1.74
CA ARG A 166 8.18 -24.32 1.21
C ARG A 166 7.34 -25.24 0.35
#